data_AF-K1UIF5-F1
#
_entry.id   AF-K1UIF5-F1
#
_cell.length_a   1.000
_cell.length_b   1.000
_cell.length_c   1.000
_cell.angle_alpha   90.00
_cell.angle_beta   90.00
_cell.angle_gamma   90.00
#
_symmetry.space_group_name_H-M   'P 1'
#
loop_
_entity.id
_entity.type
_entity.pdbx_description
1 polymer ?
#
loop_
_entity_poly.entity_id
_entity_poly.type
_entity_poly.pdbx_seq_one_letter_code
_entity_poly.pdbx_strand_id
1 'polypeptide(L)' 'SDDVMLMYQSTSYHDIAAIREMLGLSPIEEFKQWLEGYGIWENGHLGKNAGNPRIFL' A
#
# COMPACT_ATOMS: atom_id res chain seq x y z
N SER A 1 0.37 11.38 7.42
CA SER A 1 0.48 10.39 8.51
C SER A 1 1.31 11.00 9.60
N ASP A 2 0.88 10.90 10.85
CA ASP A 2 1.57 11.53 11.96
C ASP A 2 2.68 10.63 12.50
N ASP A 3 3.92 11.11 12.47
CA ASP A 3 5.00 10.53 13.26
C ASP A 3 5.00 11.22 14.63
N VAL A 4 4.23 10.63 15.55
CA VAL A 4 4.02 11.15 16.91
C VAL A 4 5.30 11.18 17.75
N MET A 5 6.31 10.38 17.41
CA MET A 5 7.58 10.36 18.15
C MET A 5 8.51 11.50 17.70
N LEU A 6 8.39 11.93 16.45
CA LEU A 6 9.19 13.01 15.86
C LEU A 6 8.43 14.34 15.74
N MET A 7 7.14 14.37 16.10
CA MET A 7 6.23 15.51 15.91
C MET A 7 6.24 16.02 14.46
N TYR A 8 6.29 15.08 13.50
CA TYR A 8 6.42 15.37 12.06
C TYR A 8 5.35 14.67 11.24
N GLN A 9 4.82 15.35 10.23
CA GLN A 9 3.83 14.78 9.31
C GLN A 9 4.53 14.21 8.07
N SER A 10 4.43 12.89 7.89
CA SER A 10 4.91 12.14 6.72
C SER A 10 3.79 11.81 5.73
N THR A 11 4.12 11.28 4.56
CA THR A 11 3.12 10.79 3.60
C THR A 11 2.41 9.54 4.13
N SER A 12 1.10 9.47 3.94
CA SER A 12 0.28 8.30 4.29
C SER A 12 0.49 7.14 3.32
N TYR A 13 0.23 5.92 3.80
CA TYR A 13 0.16 4.74 2.95
C TYR A 13 -0.86 4.90 1.81
N HIS A 14 -1.96 5.62 2.07
CA HIS A 14 -2.98 5.94 1.08
C HIS A 14 -2.46 6.90 -0.01
N ASP A 15 -1.61 7.87 0.38
CA ASP A 15 -1.05 8.85 -0.55
C ASP A 15 -0.12 8.18 -1.56
N ILE A 16 0.70 7.24 -1.09
CA ILE A 16 1.63 6.48 -1.95
C ILE A 16 0.86 5.58 -2.93
N ALA A 17 -0.22 4.93 -2.48
CA ALA A 17 -1.06 4.12 -3.35
C ALA A 17 -1.76 4.98 -4.42
N ALA A 18 -2.29 6.15 -4.04
CA ALA A 18 -2.94 7.07 -4.98
C ALA A 18 -1.97 7.58 -6.05
N ILE A 19 -0.73 7.93 -5.67
CA ILE A 19 0.30 8.38 -6.62
C ILE A 19 0.66 7.27 -7.61
N ARG A 20 0.80 6.03 -7.14
CA ARG A 20 1.08 4.88 -8.00
C ARG A 20 -0.02 4.66 -9.04
N GLU A 21 -1.28 4.75 -8.62
CA GLU A 21 -2.42 4.65 -9.53
C GLU A 21 -2.46 5.80 -10.54
N MET A 22 -2.32 7.05 -10.08
CA MET A 22 -2.32 8.23 -10.96
C MET A 22 -1.22 8.20 -12.02
N LEU A 23 -0.06 7.65 -11.68
CA LEU A 23 1.11 7.59 -12.58
C LEU A 23 1.23 6.25 -13.32
N GLY A 24 0.31 5.30 -13.12
CA GLY A 24 0.39 3.96 -13.69
C GLY A 24 1.63 3.18 -13.25
N LEU A 25 2.18 3.50 -12.07
CA LEU A 25 3.36 2.86 -11.51
C LEU A 25 2.97 1.68 -10.64
N SER A 26 3.73 0.60 -10.72
CA SER A 26 3.55 -0.60 -9.90
C SER A 26 4.70 -0.79 -8.92
N PRO A 27 4.48 -1.51 -7.81
CA PRO A 27 5.59 -1.99 -6.97
C PRO A 27 6.52 -2.91 -7.77
N ILE A 28 7.74 -3.14 -7.26
CA ILE A 28 8.66 -4.12 -7.84
C ILE A 28 8.03 -5.51 -7.89
N GLU A 29 8.45 -6.33 -8.84
CA GLU A 29 7.76 -7.58 -9.20
C GLU A 29 7.66 -8.55 -8.02
N GLU A 30 8.74 -8.77 -7.27
CA GLU A 30 8.75 -9.69 -6.12
C GLU A 30 7.80 -9.21 -5.02
N PHE A 31 7.76 -7.90 -4.76
CA PHE A 31 6.88 -7.34 -3.76
C PHE A 31 5.41 -7.34 -4.22
N LYS A 32 5.17 -7.10 -5.51
CA LYS A 32 3.85 -7.17 -6.12
C LYS A 32 3.26 -8.59 -5.99
N GLN A 33 4.03 -9.63 -6.34
CA GLN A 33 3.59 -11.02 -6.21
C GLN A 33 3.24 -11.38 -4.77
N TRP A 34 4.04 -10.91 -3.80
CA TRP A 34 3.72 -11.08 -2.39
C TRP A 34 2.39 -10.39 -2.02
N LEU A 35 2.20 -9.13 -2.42
CA LEU A 35 0.96 -8.39 -2.15
C LEU A 35 -0.27 -9.05 -2.78
N GLU A 36 -0.14 -9.59 -4.00
CA GLU A 36 -1.19 -10.34 -4.69
C GLU A 36 -1.55 -11.62 -3.94
N GLY A 37 -0.55 -12.34 -3.39
CA GLY A 37 -0.77 -13.51 -2.56
C GLY A 37 -1.61 -13.25 -1.30
N TYR A 38 -1.55 -12.04 -0.75
CA TYR A 38 -2.37 -11.62 0.38
C TYR A 38 -3.67 -10.89 -0.02
N GLY A 39 -3.95 -10.74 -1.32
CA GLY A 39 -5.12 -9.97 -1.82
C GLY A 39 -5.06 -8.47 -1.48
N ILE A 40 -3.86 -7.94 -1.22
CA ILE A 40 -3.61 -6.52 -0.92
C ILE A 40 -3.45 -5.73 -2.22
N TRP A 41 -3.04 -6.40 -3.30
CA TRP A 41 -2.89 -5.82 -4.64
C TRP A 41 -3.63 -6.69 -5.65
N GLU A 42 -4.42 -6.07 -6.53
CA GLU A 42 -5.18 -6.75 -7.58
C GLU A 42 -5.25 -5.86 -8.82
N ASN A 43 -4.93 -6.40 -10.00
CA ASN A 43 -5.07 -5.71 -11.29
C ASN A 43 -4.40 -4.32 -11.38
N GLY A 44 -3.29 -4.09 -10.66
CA GLY A 44 -2.59 -2.81 -10.68
C GLY A 44 -3.10 -1.77 -9.67
N HIS A 45 -4.03 -2.16 -8.79
CA HIS A 45 -4.62 -1.30 -7.76
C HIS A 45 -4.65 -2.01 -6.40
N LEU A 46 -5.04 -1.27 -5.36
CA LEU A 46 -5.29 -1.85 -4.03
C LEU A 46 -6.44 -2.85 -4.08
N GLY A 47 -6.18 -4.07 -3.62
CA GLY A 47 -7.16 -5.14 -3.51
C GLY A 47 -8.02 -5.03 -2.26
N LYS A 48 -8.98 -5.96 -2.13
CA LYS A 48 -9.98 -5.98 -1.04
C LYS A 48 -9.39 -6.05 0.38
N ASN A 49 -8.16 -6.57 0.52
CA ASN A 49 -7.50 -6.70 1.82
C ASN A 49 -6.56 -5.52 2.14
N ALA A 50 -6.46 -4.53 1.25
CA ALA A 50 -5.66 -3.34 1.51
C ALA A 50 -6.15 -2.60 2.76
N GLY A 51 -5.23 -2.26 3.66
CA GLY A 51 -5.55 -1.57 4.92
C GLY A 51 -6.19 -2.46 5.99
N ASN A 52 -6.37 -3.77 5.75
CA ASN A 52 -6.86 -4.71 6.75
C ASN A 52 -5.68 -5.42 7.46
N PRO A 53 -5.24 -4.99 8.66
CA PRO A 53 -4.13 -5.63 9.35
C PRO A 53 -4.45 -7.05 9.86
N ARG A 54 -5.73 -7.46 9.88
CA ARG A 54 -6.13 -8.78 10.40
C ARG A 54 -5.70 -9.94 9.51
N ILE A 55 -5.29 -9.69 8.28
CA ILE A 55 -4.82 -10.74 7.36
C ILE A 55 -3.48 -11.37 7.79
N PHE A 56 -2.80 -10.76 8.77
CA PHE A 56 -1.52 -11.23 9.31
C PHE A 56 -1.65 -11.86 10.71
N LEU A 57 -2.87 -11.96 11.25
CA LEU A 57 -3.19 -12.61 12.52
C LEU A 57 -3.72 -14.02 12.27
#